data_AF-A0A0Q4L7W1-F1
#
_entry.id   AF-A0A0Q4L7W1-F1
#
_cell.length_a   1.000
_cell.length_b   1.000
_cell.length_c   1.000
_cell.angle_alpha   90.00
_cell.angle_beta   90.00
_cell.angle_gamma   90.00
#
_symmetry.space_group_name_H-M   'P 1'
#
loop_
_entity.id
_entity.type
_entity.pdbx_description
1 polymer ?
#
loop_
_entity_poly.entity_id
_entity_poly.type
_entity_poly.pdbx_seq_one_letter_code
_entity_poly.pdbx_strand_id
1 'polypeptide(L)' 'MIKIKNDQDYKKVIARLKQLSENTNIQSIFLSSEIDDLRKTAIAYEYKRYDLTAIENNHQQLSATG' A
#
# COMPACT_ATOMS: atom_id res chain seq x y z
N MET A 1 6.01 -2.33 12.97
CA MET A 1 4.97 -1.96 11.99
C MET A 1 5.64 -1.25 10.82
N ILE A 2 5.65 -1.85 9.63
CA ILE A 2 6.27 -1.26 8.43
C ILE A 2 5.34 -0.14 7.93
N LYS A 3 5.85 1.08 7.73
CA LYS A 3 5.06 2.23 7.26
C LYS A 3 5.56 2.62 5.87
N ILE A 4 4.68 2.54 4.87
CA ILE A 4 5.00 2.93 3.49
C ILE A 4 4.97 4.46 3.41
N LYS A 5 6.12 5.08 3.13
CA LYS A 5 6.24 6.54 2.97
C LYS A 5 6.36 6.97 1.51
N ASN A 6 6.84 6.08 0.64
CA ASN A 6 7.09 6.34 -0.77
C ASN A 6 6.95 5.06 -1.60
N ASP A 7 7.04 5.20 -2.92
CA ASP A 7 6.92 4.09 -3.88
C ASP A 7 7.99 3.00 -3.70
N GLN A 8 9.19 3.34 -3.23
CA GLN A 8 10.24 2.35 -2.96
C GLN A 8 9.89 1.47 -1.76
N ASP A 9 9.31 2.05 -0.71
CA ASP A 9 8.82 1.30 0.45
C ASP A 9 7.65 0.38 0.06
N TYR A 10 6.77 0.85 -0.81
CA TYR A 10 5.67 0.05 -1.37
C TYR A 10 6.21 -1.16 -2.14
N LYS A 11 7.17 -0.96 -3.04
CA LYS A 11 7.83 -2.04 -3.80
C LYS A 11 8.47 -3.09 -2.89
N LYS A 12 9.09 -2.69 -1.78
CA LYS A 12 9.66 -3.62 -0.79
C LYS A 12 8.58 -4.46 -0.11
N VAL A 13 7.45 -3.85 0.27
CA VAL A 13 6.30 -4.55 0.86
C VAL A 13 5.71 -5.57 -0.12
N ILE A 14 5.52 -5.20 -1.39
CA ILE A 14 5.01 -6.10 -2.43
C ILE A 14 5.99 -7.24 -2.71
N ALA A 15 7.30 -6.96 -2.80
CA ALA A 15 8.32 -7.99 -3.00
C ALA A 15 8.33 -9.00 -1.83
N ARG A 16 8.18 -8.52 -0.60
CA ARG A 16 8.10 -9.37 0.60
C ARG A 16 6.85 -10.25 0.58
N LEU A 17 5.68 -9.69 0.24
CA LEU A 17 4.44 -10.45 0.08
C LEU A 17 4.59 -11.57 -0.96
N LYS A 18 5.25 -11.27 -2.09
CA LYS A 18 5.52 -12.25 -3.15
C LYS A 18 6.40 -13.40 -2.65
N GLN A 19 7.52 -13.08 -1.99
CA GLN A 19 8.40 -14.09 -1.39
C GLN A 19 7.69 -14.97 -0.36
N LEU A 20 6.79 -14.39 0.44
CA LEU A 20 6.02 -15.14 1.44
C LEU A 20 4.95 -16.02 0.78
N SER A 21 4.38 -15.59 -0.36
CA SER A 21 3.41 -16.38 -1.12
C SER A 21 4.02 -17.54 -1.90
N GLU A 22 5.28 -17.40 -2.33
CA GLU A 22 6.02 -18.42 -3.07
C GLU A 22 6.63 -19.48 -2.15
N ASN A 23 6.78 -19.18 -0.86
CA ASN A 23 7.17 -20.14 0.15
C ASN A 23 5.99 -21.09 0.46
N THR A 24 5.90 -22.20 -0.26
CA THR A 24 4.92 -23.28 -0.09
C THR A 24 5.01 -24.04 1.24
N ASN A 25 5.92 -23.65 2.14
CA ASN A 25 6.01 -24.18 3.50
C ASN A 25 4.98 -23.49 4.41
N ILE A 26 3.70 -23.76 4.13
CA ILE A 26 2.47 -23.16 4.69
C ILE A 26 2.27 -23.48 6.19
N GLN A 27 3.25 -24.08 6.88
CA GLN A 27 3.08 -24.55 8.26
C GLN A 27 3.38 -23.51 9.35
N SER A 28 3.86 -22.31 9.03
CA SER A 28 4.05 -21.30 10.06
C SER A 28 2.77 -20.47 10.24
N ILE A 29 2.00 -20.83 11.26
CA ILE A 29 0.93 -20.00 11.87
C ILE A 29 1.36 -18.55 12.21
N PHE A 30 2.66 -18.23 12.17
CA PHE A 30 3.19 -16.88 12.33
C PHE A 30 3.34 -16.11 11.00
N LEU A 31 3.44 -16.78 9.85
CA LEU A 31 3.47 -16.15 8.53
C LEU A 31 2.14 -15.45 8.19
N SER A 32 1.03 -15.97 8.70
CA SER A 32 -0.30 -15.40 8.45
C SER A 32 -0.46 -13.99 9.00
N SER A 33 0.09 -13.71 10.19
CA SER A 33 0.05 -12.36 10.80
C SER A 33 0.93 -11.37 10.04
N GLU A 34 2.14 -11.76 9.64
CA GLU A 34 3.03 -10.88 8.86
C GLU A 34 2.42 -10.56 7.49
N ILE A 35 1.82 -11.56 6.83
CA ILE A 35 1.14 -11.38 5.53
C ILE A 35 -0.07 -10.43 5.69
N ASP A 36 -0.88 -10.60 6.74
CA ASP A 36 -2.05 -9.76 6.98
C ASP A 36 -1.64 -8.30 7.25
N ASP A 37 -0.61 -8.07 8.06
CA ASP A 37 -0.07 -6.73 8.33
C ASP A 37 0.49 -6.07 7.05
N LEU A 38 1.23 -6.83 6.23
CA LEU A 38 1.77 -6.34 4.96
C LEU A 38 0.64 -6.02 3.97
N ARG A 39 -0.40 -6.86 3.89
CA ARG A 39 -1.59 -6.61 3.05
C ARG A 39 -2.33 -5.35 3.48
N LYS A 40 -2.65 -5.22 4.76
CA LYS A 40 -3.30 -4.02 5.32
C LYS A 40 -2.50 -2.75 5.00
N THR A 41 -1.18 -2.82 5.14
CA THR A 41 -0.29 -1.68 4.86
C THR A 41 -0.29 -1.30 3.38
N ALA A 42 -0.20 -2.30 2.48
CA ALA A 42 -0.24 -2.06 1.03
C ALA A 42 -1.59 -1.48 0.59
N ILE A 43 -2.69 -2.06 1.06
CA ILE A 43 -4.05 -1.59 0.78
C ILE A 43 -4.23 -0.15 1.27
N ALA A 44 -3.84 0.16 2.50
CA ALA A 44 -3.95 1.51 3.05
C ALA A 44 -3.13 2.55 2.26
N TYR A 45 -1.96 2.16 1.73
CA TYR A 45 -1.17 3.04 0.87
C TYR A 45 -1.85 3.28 -0.48
N GLU A 46 -2.37 2.24 -1.13
CA GLU A 46 -3.08 2.37 -2.40
C GLU A 46 -4.36 3.19 -2.26
N TYR A 47 -5.13 2.97 -1.18
CA TYR A 47 -6.28 3.81 -0.86
C TYR A 47 -5.91 5.28 -0.78
N LYS A 48 -4.81 5.63 -0.09
CA LYS A 48 -4.34 7.03 -0.01
C LYS A 48 -3.83 7.57 -1.34
N ARG A 49 -3.20 6.74 -2.16
CA ARG A 49 -2.67 7.13 -3.46
C ARG A 49 -3.79 7.43 -4.46
N TYR A 50 -4.86 6.65 -4.41
CA TYR A 50 -6.06 6.81 -5.24
C TYR A 50 -7.19 7.55 -4.51
N ASP A 51 -6.91 8.13 -3.33
CA ASP A 51 -7.86 8.96 -2.62
C ASP A 51 -8.01 10.28 -3.38
N LEU A 52 -8.98 10.30 -4.30
CA LEU A 52 -9.33 11.48 -5.06
C LEU A 52 -9.91 12.60 -4.17
N THR A 53 -10.31 12.28 -2.93
CA THR A 53 -10.78 13.28 -1.94
C THR A 53 -9.62 13.98 -1.23
N ALA A 54 -8.43 13.38 -1.21
CA ALA A 54 -7.20 14.05 -0.75
C ALA A 54 -6.73 15.17 -1.71
N ILE A 55 -7.31 15.24 -2.92
CA ILE A 55 -7.07 16.29 -3.92
C ILE A 55 -7.92 17.54 -3.62
N GLU A 56 -8.77 17.58 -2.58
CA GLU A 56 -9.55 18.78 -2.26
C GLU A 56 -8.72 19.96 -1.70
N ASN A 57 -7.47 19.74 -1.28
CA ASN A 57 -6.58 20.84 -0.84
C ASN A 57 -5.68 21.40 -1.95
N ASN A 58 -5.76 20.87 -3.18
CA ASN A 58 -5.21 21.59 -4.30
C ASN A 58 -6.27 22.59 -4.77
N HIS A 59 -6.09 23.85 -4.36
CA HIS A 59 -6.65 25.04 -5.01
C HIS A 59 -6.17 25.13 -6.47
N GLN A 60 -6.38 24.09 -7.28
CA GLN A 60 -6.44 24.24 -8.72
C GLN A 60 -7.79 24.90 -8.99
N GLN A 61 -7.75 26.22 -8.86
CA GLN A 61 -8.70 27.15 -9.43
C GLN A 61 -8.93 26.69 -10.87
N LEU A 62 -10.02 25.95 -11.10
CA LEU A 62 -10.44 25.59 -12.44
C LEU A 62 -10.73 26.91 -13.13
N SER A 63 -9.81 27.33 -14.00
CA SER A 63 -10.01 28.47 -14.87
C SER A 63 -11.26 28.19 -15.70
N ALA A 64 -12.38 28.78 -15.31
CA ALA A 64 -13.57 28.87 -16.14
C ALA A 64 -13.22 29.79 -17.32
N THR A 65 -12.58 29.22 -18.34
CA THR A 65 -12.43 29.87 -19.64
C THR A 65 -13.43 29.27 -20.60
N GLY A 66 -14.47 30.06 -20.89
CA GLY A 66 -15.30 29.99 -22.09
C GLY A 66 -16.50 29.08 -22.00
#